data_AF-A0A1F6CPH0-F1
#
_entry.id   AF-A0A1F6CPH0-F1
#
_cell.length_a   1.000
_cell.length_b   1.000
_cell.length_c   1.000
_cell.angle_alpha   90.00
_cell.angle_beta   90.00
_cell.angle_gamma   90.00
#
_symmetry.space_group_name_H-M   'P 1'
#
loop_
_entity.id
_entity.type
_entity.pdbx_description
1 polymer ?
#
loop_
_entity_poly.entity_id
_entity_poly.type
_entity_poly.pdbx_seq_one_letter_code
_entity_poly.pdbx_strand_id
1 'polypeptide(L)'
;MGRIQKISFPYLLGSTAGGHEKIAIFFGTDFYNLPIGSDQKLFTLRTNGMLAYVRRHFPDVRLLYQPHPNETDEYTLLDLSGFEVGKRTIADILLAEQAPRIAGVFAACSWAAASAYSMGFRAGVFLDSLKDAIPDDALIGYRSYFAGFPDSFFINSFDQELPPLPPRREDEERRALESIEKAIGNAKTVWFLSSDPAYVVHAAMLAQHFKHKRLVSVNLISARTVRWRIVDGSPLYAAFDKIVSVQSQKYTARPQNIPAILRNALELSRLPIRPNDAVISFAHPQFAENCILSWYPHIKKILMLESRWYHFNYEEEWKALPEAGFRTLPGVRFFNRVVEPLLRLHRTVYKEYADGKGTNIYRYAKPLESVFDTVFVLTPPN
;
A
#
# COMPACT_ATOMS: atom_id res chain seq x y z
N MET A 1 -13.43 -7.67 23.16
CA MET A 1 -12.46 -7.00 22.26
C MET A 1 -13.08 -6.95 20.88
N GLY A 2 -13.16 -5.77 20.25
CA GLY A 2 -13.74 -5.62 18.92
C GLY A 2 -12.99 -6.45 17.87
N ARG A 3 -13.69 -6.93 16.85
CA ARG A 3 -13.08 -7.68 15.72
C ARG A 3 -12.21 -6.79 14.82
N ILE A 4 -12.36 -5.47 14.93
CA ILE A 4 -11.54 -4.46 14.25
C ILE A 4 -10.63 -3.79 15.28
N GLN A 5 -9.33 -3.74 15.00
CA GLN A 5 -8.31 -3.16 15.86
C GLN A 5 -7.44 -2.19 15.05
N LYS A 6 -7.31 -0.93 15.50
CA LYS A 6 -6.34 0.02 14.96
C LYS A 6 -4.97 -0.26 15.59
N ILE A 7 -3.95 -0.47 14.77
CA ILE A 7 -2.60 -0.83 15.22
C ILE A 7 -1.53 -0.04 14.47
N SER A 8 -0.41 0.24 15.14
CA SER A 8 0.83 0.63 14.48
C SER A 8 1.51 -0.64 13.95
N PHE A 9 1.79 -0.68 12.65
CA PHE A 9 2.46 -1.83 12.06
C PHE A 9 3.91 -1.93 12.60
N PRO A 10 4.40 -3.13 12.94
CA PRO A 10 5.69 -3.33 13.60
C PRO A 10 6.87 -3.18 12.63
N TYR A 11 7.12 -1.96 12.16
CA TYR A 11 8.19 -1.67 11.20
C TYR A 11 9.59 -1.62 11.83
N LEU A 12 9.69 -1.24 13.11
CA LEU A 12 10.95 -0.91 13.76
C LEU A 12 11.56 -2.09 14.54
N LEU A 13 10.81 -3.16 14.76
CA LEU A 13 11.28 -4.38 15.42
C LEU A 13 12.25 -5.16 14.51
N GLY A 14 13.54 -4.81 14.59
CA GLY A 14 14.63 -5.49 13.87
C GLY A 14 15.49 -4.58 12.99
N SER A 15 15.21 -3.28 12.91
CA SER A 15 16.07 -2.36 12.15
C SER A 15 17.31 -1.97 12.98
N THR A 16 18.47 -2.48 12.58
CA THR A 16 19.75 -2.00 13.12
C THR A 16 20.19 -0.77 12.31
N ALA A 17 20.25 0.39 12.96
CA ALA A 17 20.92 1.55 12.37
C ALA A 17 22.43 1.24 12.23
N GLY A 18 22.96 1.24 11.01
CA GLY A 18 24.35 0.79 10.82
C GLY A 18 24.98 1.04 9.45
N GLY A 19 24.45 1.97 8.64
CA GLY A 19 25.10 2.37 7.39
C GLY A 19 26.04 3.57 7.58
N HIS A 20 27.28 3.46 7.12
CA HIS A 20 28.26 4.58 7.11
C HIS A 20 27.87 5.70 6.15
N GLU A 21 27.26 5.36 5.01
CA GLU A 21 26.77 6.34 4.03
C GLU A 21 25.26 6.52 4.16
N LYS A 22 24.83 7.75 4.41
CA LYS A 22 23.42 8.13 4.54
C LYS A 22 22.83 8.58 3.21
N ILE A 23 21.53 8.39 3.04
CA ILE A 23 20.77 8.75 1.84
C ILE A 23 19.53 9.58 2.18
N ALA A 24 19.27 10.65 1.44
CA ALA A 24 18.01 11.37 1.43
C ALA A 24 17.29 11.11 0.11
N ILE A 25 16.02 10.70 0.17
CA ILE A 25 15.26 10.25 -0.99
C ILE A 25 14.14 11.25 -1.27
N PHE A 26 14.04 11.73 -2.51
CA PHE A 26 12.88 12.47 -3.00
C PHE A 26 12.11 11.59 -3.98
N PHE A 27 10.85 11.27 -3.67
CA PHE A 27 9.96 10.53 -4.57
C PHE A 27 9.25 11.47 -5.53
N GLY A 28 9.42 11.20 -6.82
CA GLY A 28 8.78 11.92 -7.92
C GLY A 28 7.27 11.67 -8.02
N THR A 29 6.64 12.44 -8.90
CA THR A 29 5.19 12.39 -9.18
C THR A 29 5.00 11.88 -10.62
N ASP A 30 3.77 11.59 -11.04
CA ASP A 30 3.49 11.28 -12.44
C ASP A 30 3.03 12.58 -13.12
N PHE A 31 3.93 13.23 -13.87
CA PHE A 31 3.63 14.51 -14.52
C PHE A 31 2.63 14.33 -15.67
N TYR A 32 2.55 13.13 -16.26
CA TYR A 32 1.57 12.80 -17.29
C TYR A 32 0.15 12.68 -16.73
N ASN A 33 0.02 12.21 -15.50
CA ASN A 33 -1.26 11.98 -14.83
C ASN A 33 -1.59 13.01 -13.73
N LEU A 34 -1.05 14.23 -13.84
CA LEU A 34 -1.46 15.32 -12.95
C LEU A 34 -2.98 15.56 -13.02
N PRO A 35 -3.59 16.05 -11.92
CA PRO A 35 -5.01 16.41 -11.91
C PRO A 35 -5.40 17.30 -13.09
N ILE A 36 -6.59 17.09 -13.65
CA ILE A 36 -7.09 17.87 -14.79
C ILE A 36 -7.15 19.35 -14.39
N GLY A 37 -6.49 20.23 -15.15
CA GLY A 37 -6.41 21.66 -14.84
C GLY A 37 -5.15 22.08 -14.07
N SER A 38 -4.21 21.16 -13.83
CA SER A 38 -2.91 21.50 -13.24
C SER A 38 -2.04 22.34 -14.18
N ASP A 39 -1.32 23.31 -13.63
CA ASP A 39 -0.26 24.05 -14.33
C ASP A 39 1.06 23.29 -14.15
N GLN A 40 1.44 22.52 -15.17
CA GLN A 40 2.66 21.72 -15.16
C GLN A 40 3.92 22.59 -14.97
N LYS A 41 3.98 23.80 -15.52
CA LYS A 41 5.17 24.66 -15.38
C LYS A 41 5.32 25.14 -13.95
N LEU A 42 4.21 25.56 -13.34
CA LEU A 42 4.21 25.95 -11.93
C LEU A 42 4.50 24.74 -11.04
N PHE A 43 3.95 23.56 -11.35
CA PHE A 43 4.25 22.32 -10.65
C PHE A 43 5.75 21.98 -10.68
N THR A 44 6.39 22.08 -11.86
CA THR A 44 7.85 21.93 -12.02
C THR A 44 8.60 22.94 -11.16
N LEU A 45 8.24 24.22 -11.22
CA LEU A 45 8.88 25.28 -10.44
C LEU A 45 8.81 24.99 -8.94
N ARG A 46 7.64 24.58 -8.44
CA ARG A 46 7.45 24.22 -7.03
C ARG A 46 8.26 22.98 -6.66
N THR A 47 8.30 21.96 -7.51
CA THR A 47 9.09 20.74 -7.29
C THR A 47 10.58 21.05 -7.21
N ASN A 48 11.10 21.95 -8.03
CA ASN A 48 12.49 22.40 -7.94
C ASN A 48 12.80 23.14 -6.62
N GLY A 49 11.83 23.90 -6.08
CA GLY A 49 11.93 24.46 -4.73
C GLY A 49 12.03 23.39 -3.65
N MET A 50 11.27 22.29 -3.78
CA MET A 50 11.32 21.15 -2.85
C MET A 50 12.67 20.41 -2.94
N LEU A 51 13.21 20.23 -4.14
CA LEU A 51 14.54 19.63 -4.34
C LEU A 51 15.65 20.52 -3.77
N ALA A 52 15.54 21.85 -3.92
CA ALA A 52 16.45 22.81 -3.29
C ALA A 52 16.39 22.75 -1.76
N TYR A 53 15.20 22.61 -1.17
CA TYR A 53 15.01 22.40 0.25
C TYR A 53 15.76 21.17 0.75
N VAL A 54 15.64 20.04 0.05
CA VAL A 54 16.34 18.79 0.41
C VAL A 54 17.86 18.99 0.31
N ARG A 55 18.38 19.58 -0.76
CA ARG A 55 19.82 19.86 -0.89
C ARG A 55 20.37 20.70 0.25
N ARG A 56 19.66 21.78 0.61
CA ARG A 56 20.08 22.70 1.68
C ARG A 56 20.21 21.99 3.03
N HIS A 57 19.28 21.08 3.32
CA HIS A 57 19.20 20.38 4.59
C HIS A 57 20.03 19.09 4.66
N PHE A 58 20.56 18.63 3.52
CA PHE A 58 21.34 17.39 3.40
C PHE A 58 22.62 17.60 2.55
N PRO A 59 23.52 18.53 2.90
CA PRO A 59 24.68 18.88 2.06
C PRO A 59 25.71 17.75 1.92
N ASP A 60 25.89 16.91 2.95
CA ASP A 60 26.89 15.83 3.00
C ASP A 60 26.26 14.43 2.95
N VAL A 61 25.04 14.34 2.43
CA VAL A 61 24.27 13.09 2.36
C VAL A 61 24.00 12.79 0.89
N ARG A 62 24.09 11.51 0.50
CA ARG A 62 23.77 11.11 -0.86
C ARG A 62 22.29 11.42 -1.15
N LEU A 63 22.04 12.13 -2.25
CA LEU A 63 20.67 12.51 -2.64
C LEU A 63 20.18 11.59 -3.76
N LEU A 64 18.99 11.03 -3.59
CA LEU A 64 18.36 10.15 -4.57
C LEU A 64 17.02 10.72 -5.00
N TYR A 65 16.86 10.97 -6.30
CA TYR A 65 15.58 11.24 -6.91
C TYR A 65 15.02 9.91 -7.41
N GLN A 66 13.88 9.49 -6.88
CA GLN A 66 13.22 8.24 -7.25
C GLN A 66 11.97 8.54 -8.09
N PRO A 67 12.02 8.38 -9.44
CA PRO A 67 10.90 8.70 -10.31
C PRO A 67 9.66 7.83 -10.02
N HIS A 68 8.48 8.36 -10.32
CA HIS A 68 7.26 7.56 -10.26
C HIS A 68 7.31 6.37 -11.25
N PRO A 69 6.78 5.17 -10.92
CA PRO A 69 6.91 4.00 -11.78
C PRO A 69 6.31 4.14 -13.19
N ASN A 70 5.26 4.97 -13.32
CA ASN A 70 4.60 5.24 -14.59
C ASN A 70 5.19 6.44 -15.35
N GLU A 71 6.11 7.18 -14.74
CA GLU A 71 6.66 8.39 -15.33
C GLU A 71 7.77 8.06 -16.34
N THR A 72 7.85 8.81 -17.44
CA THR A 72 8.84 8.59 -18.50
C THR A 72 9.93 9.62 -18.55
N ASP A 73 9.62 10.90 -18.34
CA ASP A 73 10.50 12.01 -18.75
C ASP A 73 10.54 13.19 -17.76
N GLU A 74 9.79 13.19 -16.65
CA GLU A 74 9.73 14.33 -15.70
C GLU A 74 11.12 14.80 -15.23
N TYR A 75 12.07 13.88 -15.08
CA TYR A 75 13.43 14.17 -14.60
C TYR A 75 14.18 15.14 -15.52
N THR A 76 13.75 15.28 -16.78
CA THR A 76 14.30 16.25 -17.74
C THR A 76 13.84 17.69 -17.48
N LEU A 77 12.77 17.87 -16.70
CA LEU A 77 12.19 19.18 -16.37
C LEU A 77 12.71 19.72 -15.03
N LEU A 78 13.36 18.87 -14.23
CA LEU A 78 13.72 19.15 -12.84
C LEU A 78 15.20 19.53 -12.70
N ASP A 79 15.50 20.41 -11.76
CA ASP A 79 16.86 20.67 -11.29
C ASP A 79 17.30 19.55 -10.35
N LEU A 80 17.85 18.49 -10.95
CA LEU A 80 18.39 17.34 -10.25
C LEU A 80 19.87 17.49 -9.89
N SER A 81 20.42 18.70 -9.90
CA SER A 81 21.83 18.91 -9.59
C SER A 81 22.15 18.41 -8.18
N GLY A 82 23.04 17.41 -8.08
CA GLY A 82 23.41 16.74 -6.83
C GLY A 82 22.57 15.50 -6.49
N PHE A 83 21.50 15.21 -7.24
CA PHE A 83 20.70 13.99 -7.10
C PHE A 83 21.14 12.92 -8.08
N GLU A 84 21.26 11.69 -7.59
CA GLU A 84 21.27 10.50 -8.44
C GLU A 84 19.83 10.13 -8.84
N VAL A 85 19.61 9.71 -10.08
CA VAL A 85 18.30 9.22 -10.52
C VAL A 85 18.21 7.71 -10.29
N GLY A 86 17.27 7.31 -9.43
CA GLY A 86 17.01 5.92 -9.09
C GLY A 86 16.39 5.12 -10.24
N LYS A 87 16.64 3.82 -10.25
CA LYS A 87 15.93 2.89 -11.15
C LYS A 87 14.49 2.78 -10.71
N ARG A 88 13.55 2.65 -11.67
CA ARG A 88 12.13 2.48 -11.35
C ARG A 88 11.93 1.24 -10.46
N THR A 89 11.35 1.47 -9.29
CA THR A 89 11.03 0.43 -8.33
C THR A 89 9.78 0.83 -7.54
N ILE A 90 9.35 -0.03 -6.63
CA ILE A 90 8.27 0.26 -5.70
C ILE A 90 8.84 0.92 -4.46
N ALA A 91 8.21 2.01 -4.02
CA ALA A 91 8.68 2.82 -2.91
C ALA A 91 8.93 2.00 -1.64
N ASP A 92 7.96 1.21 -1.18
CA ASP A 92 8.07 0.42 0.06
C ASP A 92 9.24 -0.57 0.02
N ILE A 93 9.58 -1.11 -1.17
CA ILE A 93 10.71 -2.02 -1.33
C ILE A 93 12.03 -1.27 -1.29
N LEU A 94 12.13 -0.13 -1.98
CA LEU A 94 13.30 0.73 -1.88
C LEU A 94 13.53 1.18 -0.43
N LEU A 95 12.47 1.57 0.27
CA LEU A 95 12.52 1.97 1.67
C LEU A 95 13.02 0.83 2.55
N ALA A 96 12.51 -0.39 2.36
CA ALA A 96 12.97 -1.57 3.10
C ALA A 96 14.44 -1.92 2.82
N GLU A 97 14.88 -1.85 1.56
CA GLU A 97 16.26 -2.15 1.16
C GLU A 97 17.26 -1.08 1.62
N GLN A 98 16.84 0.19 1.66
CA GLN A 98 17.70 1.31 2.09
C GLN A 98 17.53 1.69 3.56
N ALA A 99 16.62 1.04 4.31
CA ALA A 99 16.26 1.34 5.69
C ALA A 99 17.44 1.78 6.61
N PRO A 100 18.56 1.05 6.71
CA PRO A 100 19.67 1.42 7.62
C PRO A 100 20.42 2.71 7.20
N ARG A 101 20.23 3.18 5.97
CA ARG A 101 20.93 4.32 5.35
C ARG A 101 20.07 5.58 5.26
N ILE A 102 18.74 5.46 5.37
CA ILE A 102 17.83 6.60 5.18
C ILE A 102 18.06 7.67 6.26
N ALA A 103 18.31 8.90 5.82
CA ALA A 103 18.37 10.11 6.65
C ALA A 103 17.12 10.98 6.53
N GLY A 104 16.44 10.96 5.38
CA GLY A 104 15.18 11.65 5.16
C GLY A 104 14.47 11.20 3.89
N VAL A 105 13.14 11.27 3.88
CA VAL A 105 12.30 10.92 2.72
C VAL A 105 11.27 11.99 2.46
N PHE A 106 11.21 12.47 1.22
CA PHE A 106 10.38 13.60 0.85
C PHE A 106 9.61 13.34 -0.43
N ALA A 107 8.47 14.02 -0.60
CA ALA A 107 7.72 13.99 -1.84
C ALA A 107 6.82 15.23 -1.96
N ALA A 108 6.42 15.58 -3.18
CA ALA A 108 5.39 16.61 -3.37
C ALA A 108 4.05 16.17 -2.75
N CYS A 109 3.55 15.01 -3.16
CA CYS A 109 2.25 14.46 -2.74
C CYS A 109 2.18 12.91 -2.78
N SER A 110 3.32 12.22 -2.69
CA SER A 110 3.38 10.75 -2.81
C SER A 110 3.15 10.01 -1.49
N TRP A 111 2.39 8.91 -1.54
CA TRP A 111 2.23 8.00 -0.39
C TRP A 111 3.55 7.37 0.07
N ALA A 112 4.58 7.37 -0.76
CA ALA A 112 5.91 6.90 -0.38
C ALA A 112 6.45 7.61 0.87
N ALA A 113 6.18 8.92 1.01
CA ALA A 113 6.57 9.68 2.21
C ALA A 113 5.76 9.23 3.44
N ALA A 114 4.47 8.92 3.28
CA ALA A 114 3.62 8.39 4.34
C ALA A 114 4.04 6.97 4.78
N SER A 115 4.39 6.09 3.83
CA SER A 115 5.01 4.80 4.13
C SER A 115 6.32 4.98 4.91
N ALA A 116 7.20 5.89 4.47
CA ALA A 116 8.46 6.16 5.15
C ALA A 116 8.28 6.70 6.58
N TYR A 117 7.34 7.62 6.78
CA TYR A 117 6.99 8.12 8.11
C TYR A 117 6.45 7.00 9.00
N SER A 118 5.61 6.13 8.45
CA SER A 118 5.07 4.96 9.16
C SER A 118 6.15 3.94 9.52
N MET A 119 7.21 3.84 8.71
CA MET A 119 8.41 3.06 8.98
C MET A 119 9.36 3.72 10.00
N GLY A 120 9.00 4.87 10.56
CA GLY A 120 9.79 5.59 11.56
C GLY A 120 10.93 6.45 10.98
N PHE A 121 10.94 6.69 9.67
CA PHE A 121 11.91 7.60 9.06
C PHE A 121 11.46 9.05 9.16
N ARG A 122 12.45 9.96 9.19
CA ARG A 122 12.19 11.38 8.97
C ARG A 122 11.58 11.54 7.58
N ALA A 123 10.33 11.99 7.52
CA ALA A 123 9.66 12.14 6.25
C ALA A 123 8.66 13.29 6.24
N GLY A 124 8.37 13.83 5.06
CA GLY A 124 7.36 14.85 4.90
C GLY A 124 6.93 15.10 3.46
N VAL A 125 5.77 15.76 3.33
CA VAL A 125 5.18 16.14 2.04
C VAL A 125 5.02 17.65 1.90
N PHE A 126 5.11 18.16 0.67
CA PHE A 126 5.01 19.59 0.35
C PHE A 126 3.66 19.96 -0.25
N LEU A 127 2.55 19.42 0.29
CA LEU A 127 1.21 19.60 -0.30
C LEU A 127 0.83 21.07 -0.47
N ASP A 128 1.04 21.89 0.55
CA ASP A 128 0.63 23.30 0.52
C ASP A 128 1.48 24.14 -0.45
N SER A 129 2.68 23.66 -0.79
CA SER A 129 3.52 24.28 -1.82
C SER A 129 2.98 24.06 -3.24
N LEU A 130 2.02 23.13 -3.42
CA LEU A 130 1.34 22.88 -4.70
C LEU A 130 0.13 23.77 -4.93
N LYS A 131 -0.21 24.65 -3.98
CA LYS A 131 -1.27 25.65 -4.18
C LYS A 131 -1.03 26.43 -5.47
N ASP A 132 -2.11 26.67 -6.22
CA ASP A 132 -2.14 27.29 -7.55
C ASP A 132 -1.50 26.46 -8.68
N ALA A 133 -0.66 25.46 -8.37
CA ALA A 133 -0.09 24.54 -9.35
C ALA A 133 -1.05 23.40 -9.72
N ILE A 134 -1.95 23.05 -8.81
CA ILE A 134 -3.02 22.07 -9.02
C ILE A 134 -4.37 22.69 -8.62
N PRO A 135 -5.49 22.17 -9.16
CA PRO A 135 -6.83 22.57 -8.74
C PRO A 135 -7.11 22.36 -7.24
N ASP A 136 -7.94 23.22 -6.65
CA ASP A 136 -8.29 23.19 -5.22
C ASP A 136 -8.98 21.87 -4.80
N ASP A 137 -9.83 21.31 -5.65
CA ASP A 137 -10.49 20.02 -5.40
C ASP A 137 -9.48 18.86 -5.35
N ALA A 138 -8.45 18.90 -6.19
CA ALA A 138 -7.35 17.95 -6.13
C ALA A 138 -6.55 18.08 -4.83
N LEU A 139 -6.28 19.31 -4.38
CA LEU A 139 -5.59 19.57 -3.12
C LEU A 139 -6.40 19.08 -1.91
N ILE A 140 -7.73 19.27 -1.91
CA ILE A 140 -8.63 18.69 -0.91
C ILE A 140 -8.54 17.16 -0.91
N GLY A 141 -8.52 16.54 -2.10
CA GLY A 141 -8.34 15.11 -2.25
C GLY A 141 -7.03 14.61 -1.63
N TYR A 142 -5.91 15.30 -1.88
CA TYR A 142 -4.63 14.96 -1.26
C TYR A 142 -4.64 15.16 0.26
N ARG A 143 -5.25 16.22 0.78
CA ARG A 143 -5.37 16.42 2.24
C ARG A 143 -6.16 15.30 2.91
N SER A 144 -7.26 14.86 2.29
CA SER A 144 -8.01 13.68 2.73
C SER A 144 -7.17 12.40 2.66
N TYR A 145 -6.36 12.25 1.61
CA TYR A 145 -5.48 11.11 1.41
C TYR A 145 -4.41 10.97 2.51
N PHE A 146 -3.90 12.09 3.04
CA PHE A 146 -2.95 12.14 4.16
C PHE A 146 -3.62 12.41 5.52
N ALA A 147 -4.94 12.24 5.63
CA ALA A 147 -5.64 12.43 6.89
C ALA A 147 -5.10 11.48 7.97
N GLY A 148 -4.88 12.03 9.18
CA GLY A 148 -4.37 11.29 10.33
C GLY A 148 -2.85 11.37 10.51
N PHE A 149 -2.10 12.00 9.60
CA PHE A 149 -0.70 12.35 9.86
C PHE A 149 -0.62 13.66 10.68
N PRO A 150 0.38 13.82 11.56
CA PRO A 150 0.54 15.03 12.36
C PRO A 150 1.00 16.22 11.51
N ASP A 151 0.75 17.45 11.96
CA ASP A 151 1.15 18.68 11.26
C ASP A 151 2.66 18.71 10.94
N SER A 152 3.49 18.09 11.78
CA SER A 152 4.93 17.99 11.57
C SER A 152 5.34 17.18 10.33
N PHE A 153 4.43 16.37 9.76
CA PHE A 153 4.63 15.66 8.49
C PHE A 153 4.47 16.58 7.27
N PHE A 154 3.76 17.69 7.41
CA PHE A 154 3.50 18.63 6.31
C PHE A 154 4.53 19.76 6.32
N ILE A 155 5.23 19.92 5.19
CA ILE A 155 6.21 20.99 4.98
C ILE A 155 5.51 22.12 4.25
N ASN A 156 5.17 23.17 4.99
CA ASN A 156 4.31 24.26 4.51
C ASN A 156 5.11 25.43 3.94
N SER A 157 6.42 25.48 4.20
CA SER A 157 7.33 26.50 3.69
C SER A 157 8.71 25.92 3.40
N PHE A 158 9.37 26.45 2.37
CA PHE A 158 10.76 26.11 2.06
C PHE A 158 11.75 26.69 3.08
N ASP A 159 11.33 27.55 4.01
CA ASP A 159 12.18 28.04 5.10
C ASP A 159 12.01 27.24 6.40
N GLN A 160 11.11 26.26 6.40
CA GLN A 160 10.88 25.40 7.55
C GLN A 160 12.11 24.53 7.85
N GLU A 161 12.36 24.28 9.14
CA GLU A 161 13.29 23.25 9.56
C GLU A 161 12.84 21.86 9.09
N LEU A 162 13.76 20.90 9.11
CA LEU A 162 13.46 19.52 8.77
C LEU A 162 12.33 18.95 9.66
N PRO A 163 11.35 18.21 9.10
CA PRO A 163 10.38 17.45 9.90
C PRO A 163 11.09 16.63 10.97
N PRO A 164 10.64 16.60 12.23
CA PRO A 164 11.27 15.78 13.26
C PRO A 164 11.20 14.28 12.89
N LEU A 165 12.06 13.48 13.51
CA LEU A 165 11.90 12.03 13.45
C LEU A 165 10.57 11.65 14.11
N PRO A 166 9.78 10.72 13.53
CA PRO A 166 8.61 10.19 14.21
C PRO A 166 9.03 9.57 15.56
N PRO A 167 8.21 9.71 16.61
CA PRO A 167 8.51 9.06 17.89
C PRO A 167 8.56 7.54 17.68
N ARG A 168 9.60 6.89 18.23
CA ARG A 168 9.66 5.42 18.24
C ARG A 168 8.56 4.88 19.14
N ARG A 169 7.82 3.88 18.66
CA ARG A 169 6.68 3.29 19.35
C ARG A 169 6.88 1.79 19.57
N GLU A 170 8.05 1.40 20.06
CA GLU A 170 8.44 -0.01 20.24
C GLU A 170 7.40 -0.78 21.07
N ASP A 171 6.81 -0.15 22.09
CA ASP A 171 5.77 -0.78 22.91
C ASP A 171 4.43 -0.95 22.18
N GLU A 172 4.03 -0.01 21.32
CA GLU A 172 2.81 -0.15 20.52
C GLU A 172 2.99 -1.19 19.42
N GLU A 173 4.14 -1.17 18.75
CA GLU A 173 4.50 -2.16 17.74
C GLU A 173 4.58 -3.57 18.35
N ARG A 174 5.15 -3.71 19.55
CA ARG A 174 5.19 -4.98 20.29
C ARG A 174 3.78 -5.47 20.61
N ARG A 175 2.90 -4.60 21.13
CA ARG A 175 1.48 -4.94 21.38
C ARG A 175 0.74 -5.30 20.11
N ALA A 176 1.00 -4.60 19.01
CA ALA A 176 0.42 -4.90 17.70
C ALA A 176 0.83 -6.30 17.25
N LEU A 177 2.12 -6.64 17.36
CA LEU A 177 2.66 -7.93 17.00
C LEU A 177 2.07 -9.07 17.87
N GLU A 178 1.95 -8.86 19.18
CA GLU A 178 1.27 -9.78 20.10
C GLU A 178 -0.20 -10.00 19.72
N SER A 179 -0.91 -8.94 19.33
CA SER A 179 -2.30 -9.03 18.86
C SER A 179 -2.41 -9.81 17.55
N ILE A 180 -1.48 -9.61 16.61
CA ILE A 180 -1.43 -10.35 15.34
C ILE A 180 -1.16 -11.83 15.61
N GLU A 181 -0.19 -12.15 16.46
CA GLU A 181 0.10 -13.52 16.85
C GLU A 181 -1.09 -14.20 17.52
N LYS A 182 -1.78 -13.49 18.42
CA LYS A 182 -3.00 -13.98 19.06
C LYS A 182 -4.10 -14.29 18.04
N ALA A 183 -4.23 -13.46 17.00
CA ALA A 183 -5.20 -13.69 15.92
C ALA A 183 -4.85 -14.93 15.07
N ILE A 184 -3.55 -15.17 14.83
CA ILE A 184 -3.07 -16.38 14.13
C ILE A 184 -3.30 -17.63 14.99
N GLY A 185 -3.14 -17.50 16.30
CA GLY A 185 -3.27 -18.61 17.25
C GLY A 185 -2.27 -19.73 16.98
N ASN A 186 -2.74 -20.99 17.03
CA ASN A 186 -1.89 -22.18 16.90
C ASN A 186 -1.71 -22.66 15.45
N ALA A 187 -1.98 -21.83 14.44
CA ALA A 187 -1.87 -22.20 13.04
C ALA A 187 -0.44 -22.64 12.69
N LYS A 188 -0.28 -23.84 12.13
CA LYS A 188 1.02 -24.38 11.70
C LYS A 188 1.49 -23.82 10.35
N THR A 189 0.54 -23.33 9.55
CA THR A 189 0.80 -22.68 8.27
C THR A 189 0.13 -21.31 8.26
N VAL A 190 0.87 -20.28 7.83
CA VAL A 190 0.34 -18.94 7.59
C VAL A 190 0.50 -18.61 6.11
N TRP A 191 -0.62 -18.33 5.46
CA TRP A 191 -0.68 -17.93 4.06
C TRP A 191 -0.86 -16.41 3.98
N PHE A 192 0.15 -15.71 3.52
CA PHE A 192 0.06 -14.32 3.15
C PHE A 192 -0.57 -14.21 1.77
N LEU A 193 -1.57 -13.35 1.62
CA LEU A 193 -2.16 -13.05 0.32
C LEU A 193 -1.92 -11.58 -0.01
N SER A 194 -1.23 -11.31 -1.10
CA SER A 194 -0.95 -9.95 -1.56
C SER A 194 -1.29 -9.76 -3.02
N SER A 195 -1.89 -8.63 -3.34
CA SER A 195 -2.21 -8.19 -4.69
C SER A 195 -1.33 -7.06 -5.20
N ASP A 196 -0.84 -6.22 -4.29
CA ASP A 196 0.10 -5.16 -4.59
C ASP A 196 1.49 -5.57 -4.06
N PRO A 197 2.52 -5.57 -4.93
CA PRO A 197 3.88 -5.88 -4.51
C PRO A 197 4.41 -4.95 -3.40
N ALA A 198 3.85 -3.75 -3.18
CA ALA A 198 4.20 -2.91 -2.03
C ALA A 198 3.98 -3.61 -0.68
N TYR A 199 2.90 -4.38 -0.53
CA TYR A 199 2.60 -5.11 0.72
C TYR A 199 3.44 -6.37 0.93
N VAL A 200 4.28 -6.75 -0.03
CA VAL A 200 5.21 -7.87 0.16
C VAL A 200 6.22 -7.55 1.27
N VAL A 201 6.55 -6.27 1.46
CA VAL A 201 7.41 -5.82 2.57
C VAL A 201 6.76 -6.19 3.91
N HIS A 202 5.52 -5.78 4.14
CA HIS A 202 4.77 -6.12 5.36
C HIS A 202 4.67 -7.63 5.57
N ALA A 203 4.32 -8.36 4.52
CA ALA A 203 4.20 -9.81 4.57
C ALA A 203 5.55 -10.48 4.92
N ALA A 204 6.66 -10.02 4.32
CA ALA A 204 7.99 -10.57 4.55
C ALA A 204 8.47 -10.28 5.98
N MET A 205 8.23 -9.09 6.52
CA MET A 205 8.59 -8.73 7.90
C MET A 205 7.86 -9.62 8.91
N LEU A 206 6.54 -9.80 8.75
CA LEU A 206 5.76 -10.70 9.60
C LEU A 206 6.19 -12.17 9.42
N ALA A 207 6.44 -12.60 8.19
CA ALA A 207 6.89 -13.96 7.90
C ALA A 207 8.22 -14.28 8.60
N GLN A 208 9.20 -13.38 8.50
CA GLN A 208 10.48 -13.50 9.19
C GLN A 208 10.26 -13.56 10.70
N HIS A 209 9.49 -12.64 11.27
CA HIS A 209 9.18 -12.63 12.70
C HIS A 209 8.58 -13.97 13.18
N PHE A 210 7.57 -14.49 12.47
CA PHE A 210 6.94 -15.75 12.85
C PHE A 210 7.89 -16.94 12.76
N LYS A 211 8.75 -17.00 11.74
CA LYS A 211 9.77 -18.05 11.59
C LYS A 211 10.81 -18.03 12.72
N HIS A 212 11.19 -16.84 13.20
CA HIS A 212 12.12 -16.72 14.33
C HIS A 212 11.51 -17.18 15.65
N LYS A 213 10.21 -16.89 15.87
CA LYS A 213 9.57 -17.15 17.17
C LYS A 213 9.08 -18.59 17.34
N ARG A 214 8.65 -19.25 16.27
CA ARG A 214 8.05 -20.59 16.34
C ARG A 214 8.24 -21.39 15.06
N LEU A 215 8.14 -22.71 15.17
CA LEU A 215 8.08 -23.59 14.00
C LEU A 215 6.74 -23.40 13.28
N VAL A 216 6.76 -22.65 12.19
CA VAL A 216 5.59 -22.34 11.35
C VAL A 216 6.04 -22.30 9.89
N SER A 217 5.20 -22.83 9.00
CA SER A 217 5.40 -22.62 7.57
C SER A 217 4.71 -21.33 7.13
N VAL A 218 5.42 -20.48 6.39
CA VAL A 218 4.91 -19.20 5.89
C VAL A 218 4.95 -19.19 4.37
N ASN A 219 3.80 -18.99 3.76
CA ASN A 219 3.62 -19.08 2.31
C ASN A 219 3.07 -17.76 1.77
N LEU A 220 3.39 -17.42 0.52
CA LEU A 220 2.85 -16.25 -0.18
C LEU A 220 1.97 -16.69 -1.36
N ILE A 221 0.76 -16.15 -1.42
CA ILE A 221 -0.09 -16.14 -2.60
C ILE A 221 0.03 -14.74 -3.21
N SER A 222 0.65 -14.63 -4.38
CA SER A 222 0.81 -13.37 -5.10
C SER A 222 -0.22 -13.29 -6.24
N ALA A 223 -1.18 -12.37 -6.17
CA ALA A 223 -2.08 -12.06 -7.27
C ALA A 223 -1.39 -11.13 -8.27
N ARG A 224 -0.63 -11.72 -9.20
CA ARG A 224 0.29 -11.03 -10.09
C ARG A 224 -0.42 -10.10 -11.07
N THR A 225 -0.09 -8.83 -10.96
CA THR A 225 -0.25 -7.78 -11.98
C THR A 225 1.09 -7.52 -12.69
N VAL A 226 1.11 -6.67 -13.71
CA VAL A 226 2.36 -6.28 -14.41
C VAL A 226 3.39 -5.67 -13.45
N ARG A 227 2.94 -4.99 -12.38
CA ARG A 227 3.82 -4.37 -11.37
C ARG A 227 4.67 -5.39 -10.62
N TRP A 228 4.28 -6.66 -10.57
CA TRP A 228 5.07 -7.71 -9.92
C TRP A 228 6.40 -7.99 -10.63
N ARG A 229 6.52 -7.66 -11.93
CA ARG A 229 7.79 -7.77 -12.67
C ARG A 229 8.90 -6.88 -12.10
N ILE A 230 8.52 -5.78 -11.46
CA ILE A 230 9.46 -4.82 -10.85
C ILE A 230 10.18 -5.45 -9.65
N VAL A 231 9.57 -6.46 -9.04
CA VAL A 231 10.03 -7.07 -7.78
C VAL A 231 10.44 -8.53 -7.94
N ASP A 232 10.41 -9.05 -9.16
CA ASP A 232 10.92 -10.39 -9.46
C ASP A 232 12.41 -10.44 -9.07
N GLY A 233 12.75 -11.37 -8.18
CA GLY A 233 14.11 -11.50 -7.63
C GLY A 233 14.40 -10.68 -6.37
N SER A 234 13.42 -9.96 -5.81
CA SER A 234 13.59 -9.27 -4.53
C SER A 234 13.98 -10.27 -3.40
N PRO A 235 14.95 -9.92 -2.54
CA PRO A 235 15.35 -10.78 -1.42
C PRO A 235 14.22 -11.00 -0.40
N LEU A 236 13.19 -10.15 -0.41
CA LEU A 236 11.99 -10.30 0.42
C LEU A 236 11.29 -11.64 0.20
N TYR A 237 11.41 -12.24 -0.98
CA TYR A 237 10.83 -13.55 -1.28
C TYR A 237 11.46 -14.70 -0.50
N ALA A 238 12.71 -14.55 -0.02
CA ALA A 238 13.36 -15.55 0.81
C ALA A 238 12.69 -15.71 2.19
N ALA A 239 11.81 -14.78 2.58
CA ALA A 239 11.03 -14.90 3.81
C ALA A 239 10.00 -16.05 3.74
N PHE A 240 9.57 -16.46 2.54
CA PHE A 240 8.49 -17.44 2.33
C PHE A 240 9.02 -18.82 1.95
N ASP A 241 8.43 -19.87 2.50
CA ASP A 241 8.79 -21.26 2.19
C ASP A 241 8.22 -21.71 0.83
N LYS A 242 7.05 -21.16 0.46
CA LYS A 242 6.40 -21.39 -0.82
C LYS A 242 5.77 -20.11 -1.35
N ILE A 243 5.94 -19.86 -2.63
CA ILE A 243 5.28 -18.78 -3.36
C ILE A 243 4.37 -19.39 -4.42
N VAL A 244 3.09 -19.04 -4.39
CA VAL A 244 2.12 -19.40 -5.42
C VAL A 244 1.65 -18.14 -6.11
N SER A 245 1.86 -18.09 -7.43
CA SER A 245 1.45 -16.94 -8.23
C SER A 245 0.20 -17.26 -9.03
N VAL A 246 -0.81 -16.43 -8.86
CA VAL A 246 -2.04 -16.47 -9.66
C VAL A 246 -2.18 -15.17 -10.42
N GLN A 247 -2.81 -15.18 -11.59
CA GLN A 247 -3.04 -13.92 -12.30
C GLN A 247 -4.11 -13.06 -11.60
N SER A 248 -3.87 -11.75 -11.52
CA SER A 248 -4.92 -10.83 -11.06
C SER A 248 -6.07 -10.81 -12.07
N GLN A 249 -7.31 -10.88 -11.57
CA GLN A 249 -8.52 -10.88 -12.40
C GLN A 249 -9.21 -9.53 -12.34
N LYS A 250 -9.41 -8.91 -13.51
CA LYS A 250 -10.24 -7.70 -13.64
C LYS A 250 -11.70 -8.11 -13.77
N TYR A 251 -12.60 -7.33 -13.16
CA TYR A 251 -14.03 -7.55 -13.28
C TYR A 251 -14.46 -7.24 -14.71
N THR A 252 -14.93 -8.25 -15.45
CA THR A 252 -15.18 -8.16 -16.88
C THR A 252 -16.35 -9.05 -17.29
N ALA A 253 -17.11 -8.61 -18.30
CA ALA A 253 -18.16 -9.40 -18.96
C ALA A 253 -17.68 -10.01 -20.29
N ARG A 254 -16.40 -9.86 -20.64
CA ARG A 254 -15.86 -10.37 -21.90
C ARG A 254 -15.77 -11.90 -21.86
N PRO A 255 -16.49 -12.64 -22.72
CA PRO A 255 -16.54 -14.10 -22.67
C PRO A 255 -15.16 -14.76 -22.78
N GLN A 256 -14.25 -14.17 -23.57
CA GLN A 256 -12.89 -14.69 -23.74
C GLN A 256 -12.05 -14.71 -22.45
N ASN A 257 -12.45 -13.94 -21.42
CA ASN A 257 -11.74 -13.90 -20.14
C ASN A 257 -12.29 -14.92 -19.12
N ILE A 258 -13.46 -15.52 -19.36
CA ILE A 258 -14.08 -16.49 -18.45
C ILE A 258 -13.22 -17.74 -18.23
N PRO A 259 -12.62 -18.36 -19.26
CA PRO A 259 -11.75 -19.52 -19.05
C PRO A 259 -10.56 -19.21 -18.14
N ALA A 260 -9.99 -18.00 -18.21
CA ALA A 260 -8.89 -17.58 -17.35
C ALA A 260 -9.36 -17.41 -15.89
N ILE A 261 -10.54 -16.82 -15.67
CA ILE A 261 -11.16 -16.71 -14.34
C ILE A 261 -11.38 -18.10 -13.74
N LEU A 262 -11.94 -19.04 -14.50
CA LEU A 262 -12.21 -20.41 -14.04
C LEU A 262 -10.91 -21.20 -13.78
N ARG A 263 -9.88 -21.01 -14.61
CA ARG A 263 -8.56 -21.61 -14.38
C ARG A 263 -7.96 -21.12 -13.06
N ASN A 264 -7.95 -19.81 -12.83
CA ASN A 264 -7.46 -19.25 -11.58
C ASN A 264 -8.27 -19.72 -10.37
N ALA A 265 -9.60 -19.82 -10.52
CA ALA A 265 -10.46 -20.38 -9.49
C ALA A 265 -10.07 -21.83 -9.14
N LEU A 266 -9.79 -22.65 -10.16
CA LEU A 266 -9.35 -24.03 -9.97
C LEU A 266 -7.96 -24.13 -9.33
N GLU A 267 -7.02 -23.25 -9.69
CA GLU A 267 -5.69 -23.20 -9.08
C GLU A 267 -5.78 -22.85 -7.59
N LEU A 268 -6.60 -21.85 -7.24
CA LEU A 268 -6.83 -21.41 -5.86
C LEU A 268 -7.57 -22.46 -5.02
N SER A 269 -8.52 -23.20 -5.61
CA SER A 269 -9.25 -24.26 -4.89
C SER A 269 -8.42 -25.52 -4.67
N ARG A 270 -7.29 -25.67 -5.37
CA ARG A 270 -6.35 -26.79 -5.22
C ARG A 270 -5.16 -26.49 -4.31
N LEU A 271 -5.10 -25.29 -3.72
CA LEU A 271 -4.05 -24.97 -2.77
C LEU A 271 -4.13 -25.93 -1.56
N PRO A 272 -2.99 -26.37 -1.01
CA PRO A 272 -2.96 -27.29 0.13
C PRO A 272 -3.25 -26.56 1.45
N ILE A 273 -4.26 -25.69 1.48
CA ILE A 273 -4.70 -24.96 2.67
C ILE A 273 -5.55 -25.91 3.51
N ARG A 274 -5.14 -26.10 4.77
CA ARG A 274 -5.76 -27.07 5.68
C ARG A 274 -6.68 -26.36 6.69
N PRO A 275 -7.66 -27.08 7.27
CA PRO A 275 -8.38 -26.60 8.44
C PRO A 275 -7.38 -26.19 9.55
N ASN A 276 -7.62 -25.06 10.21
CA ASN A 276 -6.72 -24.42 11.19
C ASN A 276 -5.44 -23.76 10.66
N ASP A 277 -5.23 -23.67 9.34
CA ASP A 277 -4.28 -22.70 8.80
C ASP A 277 -4.79 -21.27 9.05
N ALA A 278 -3.91 -20.28 8.90
CA ALA A 278 -4.27 -18.86 8.93
C ALA A 278 -3.98 -18.22 7.57
N VAL A 279 -4.84 -17.28 7.15
CA VAL A 279 -4.61 -16.37 6.04
C VAL A 279 -4.52 -14.94 6.58
N ILE A 280 -3.43 -14.25 6.23
CA ILE A 280 -3.26 -12.82 6.44
C ILE A 280 -3.34 -12.15 5.08
N SER A 281 -4.40 -11.39 4.84
CA SER A 281 -4.61 -10.73 3.55
C SER A 281 -4.23 -9.26 3.59
N PHE A 282 -3.45 -8.86 2.58
CA PHE A 282 -3.18 -7.49 2.17
C PHE A 282 -3.75 -7.22 0.76
N ALA A 283 -4.64 -8.09 0.26
CA ALA A 283 -5.01 -8.09 -1.15
C ALA A 283 -6.16 -7.15 -1.52
N HIS A 284 -6.96 -6.68 -0.54
CA HIS A 284 -8.09 -5.76 -0.70
C HIS A 284 -9.15 -6.30 -1.66
N PRO A 285 -10.39 -6.56 -1.22
CA PRO A 285 -11.42 -7.50 -1.74
C PRO A 285 -11.26 -8.13 -3.14
N GLN A 286 -10.06 -8.57 -3.52
CA GLN A 286 -9.75 -9.03 -4.87
C GLN A 286 -10.27 -10.45 -5.09
N PHE A 287 -10.35 -10.84 -6.36
CA PHE A 287 -10.84 -12.17 -6.74
C PHE A 287 -10.16 -13.32 -5.98
N ALA A 288 -8.82 -13.30 -5.89
CA ALA A 288 -8.07 -14.34 -5.19
C ALA A 288 -8.41 -14.37 -3.69
N GLU A 289 -8.55 -13.21 -3.05
CA GLU A 289 -8.95 -13.10 -1.64
C GLU A 289 -10.34 -13.67 -1.44
N ASN A 290 -11.29 -13.24 -2.27
CA ASN A 290 -12.66 -13.70 -2.19
C ASN A 290 -12.79 -15.23 -2.38
N CYS A 291 -12.06 -15.81 -3.33
CA CYS A 291 -11.97 -17.26 -3.51
C CYS A 291 -11.49 -17.98 -2.25
N ILE A 292 -10.38 -17.53 -1.67
CA ILE A 292 -9.79 -18.16 -0.49
C ILE A 292 -10.73 -18.05 0.72
N LEU A 293 -11.28 -16.86 0.98
CA LEU A 293 -12.17 -16.63 2.11
C LEU A 293 -13.50 -17.39 1.97
N SER A 294 -13.96 -17.64 0.74
CA SER A 294 -15.22 -18.35 0.48
C SER A 294 -15.08 -19.86 0.56
N TRP A 295 -14.00 -20.44 0.02
CA TRP A 295 -13.85 -21.90 -0.10
C TRP A 295 -13.17 -22.56 1.09
N TYR A 296 -12.43 -21.81 1.90
CA TYR A 296 -11.81 -22.31 3.12
C TYR A 296 -12.50 -21.65 4.33
N PRO A 297 -13.67 -22.15 4.78
CA PRO A 297 -14.40 -21.52 5.88
C PRO A 297 -13.77 -21.77 7.26
N HIS A 298 -12.90 -22.77 7.40
CA HIS A 298 -12.33 -23.22 8.69
C HIS A 298 -10.88 -22.77 8.95
N ILE A 299 -10.38 -21.82 8.17
CA ILE A 299 -9.10 -21.15 8.45
C ILE A 299 -9.33 -19.90 9.30
N LYS A 300 -8.28 -19.42 9.96
CA LYS A 300 -8.27 -18.08 10.55
C LYS A 300 -8.13 -17.04 9.45
N LYS A 301 -9.06 -16.08 9.38
CA LYS A 301 -9.13 -15.04 8.35
C LYS A 301 -8.77 -13.70 8.95
N ILE A 302 -7.60 -13.19 8.61
CA ILE A 302 -7.06 -11.93 9.14
C ILE A 302 -6.91 -10.94 7.98
N LEU A 303 -7.51 -9.75 8.11
CA LEU A 303 -7.34 -8.65 7.17
C LEU A 303 -6.36 -7.63 7.72
N MET A 304 -5.42 -7.18 6.88
CA MET A 304 -4.55 -6.03 7.12
C MET A 304 -4.92 -4.94 6.13
N LEU A 305 -5.35 -3.78 6.62
CA LEU A 305 -5.91 -2.70 5.80
C LEU A 305 -5.34 -1.35 6.25
N GLU A 306 -4.83 -0.53 5.34
CA GLU A 306 -4.40 0.83 5.69
C GLU A 306 -5.58 1.69 6.15
N SER A 307 -5.34 2.58 7.12
CA SER A 307 -6.35 3.48 7.69
C SER A 307 -7.13 4.25 6.63
N ARG A 308 -6.46 4.78 5.59
CA ARG A 308 -7.10 5.50 4.50
C ARG A 308 -8.18 4.67 3.78
N TRP A 309 -7.89 3.38 3.52
CA TRP A 309 -8.80 2.51 2.78
C TRP A 309 -9.95 2.06 3.66
N TYR A 310 -9.67 1.84 4.94
CA TYR A 310 -10.68 1.57 5.95
C TYR A 310 -11.63 2.75 6.12
N HIS A 311 -11.10 3.96 6.31
CA HIS A 311 -11.85 5.19 6.44
C HIS A 311 -12.74 5.42 5.21
N PHE A 312 -12.14 5.39 4.02
CA PHE A 312 -12.85 5.65 2.77
C PHE A 312 -13.92 4.60 2.43
N ASN A 313 -13.61 3.30 2.52
CA ASN A 313 -14.55 2.25 2.07
C ASN A 313 -15.53 1.80 3.16
N TYR A 314 -15.22 1.99 4.44
CA TYR A 314 -15.97 1.37 5.54
C TYR A 314 -16.42 2.34 6.64
N GLU A 315 -15.61 3.32 7.09
CA GLU A 315 -16.07 4.27 8.13
C GLU A 315 -16.97 5.37 7.55
N GLU A 316 -16.51 6.07 6.51
CA GLU A 316 -17.29 7.14 5.88
C GLU A 316 -18.21 6.64 4.77
N GLU A 317 -18.05 5.39 4.34
CA GLU A 317 -18.74 4.82 3.18
C GLU A 317 -18.72 5.79 2.00
N TRP A 318 -17.53 6.26 1.61
CA TRP A 318 -17.28 7.13 0.44
C TRP A 318 -18.10 8.44 0.41
N LYS A 319 -18.77 8.83 1.50
CA LYS A 319 -19.62 10.04 1.58
C LYS A 319 -18.87 11.35 1.37
N ALA A 320 -17.54 11.34 1.54
CA ALA A 320 -16.69 12.49 1.21
C ALA A 320 -16.70 12.84 -0.29
N LEU A 321 -17.15 11.93 -1.17
CA LEU A 321 -17.27 12.15 -2.61
C LEU A 321 -18.75 12.14 -3.06
N PRO A 322 -19.15 12.98 -4.03
CA PRO A 322 -20.53 13.03 -4.51
C PRO A 322 -20.98 11.69 -5.10
N GLU A 323 -22.13 11.15 -4.68
CA GLU A 323 -22.65 9.86 -5.16
C GLU A 323 -22.85 9.82 -6.68
N ALA A 324 -23.25 10.95 -7.27
CA ALA A 324 -23.39 11.11 -8.72
C ALA A 324 -22.07 10.89 -9.49
N GLY A 325 -20.94 10.96 -8.80
CA GLY A 325 -19.62 10.71 -9.36
C GLY A 325 -19.29 9.23 -9.55
N PHE A 326 -20.11 8.28 -9.09
CA PHE A 326 -19.79 6.84 -9.20
C PHE A 326 -20.68 6.07 -10.16
N ARG A 327 -20.07 5.19 -10.95
CA ARG A 327 -20.78 4.27 -11.86
C ARG A 327 -20.38 2.81 -11.65
N THR A 328 -21.33 1.90 -11.82
CA THR A 328 -21.05 0.46 -11.85
C THR A 328 -20.95 -0.02 -13.29
N LEU A 329 -19.76 -0.44 -13.70
CA LEU A 329 -19.52 -0.96 -15.05
C LEU A 329 -20.35 -2.22 -15.35
N PRO A 330 -20.80 -2.45 -16.60
CA PRO A 330 -21.51 -3.67 -16.98
C PRO A 330 -20.74 -4.96 -16.64
N GLY A 331 -19.42 -4.93 -16.79
CA GLY A 331 -18.52 -6.03 -16.41
C GLY A 331 -18.63 -6.42 -14.94
N VAL A 332 -18.73 -5.43 -14.06
CA VAL A 332 -18.91 -5.62 -12.62
C VAL A 332 -20.29 -6.23 -12.34
N ARG A 333 -21.34 -5.76 -13.01
CA ARG A 333 -22.70 -6.31 -12.86
C ARG A 333 -22.76 -7.78 -13.28
N PHE A 334 -22.12 -8.14 -14.39
CA PHE A 334 -22.01 -9.53 -14.83
C PHE A 334 -21.23 -10.37 -13.81
N PHE A 335 -20.05 -9.89 -13.40
CA PHE A 335 -19.21 -10.60 -12.44
C PHE A 335 -19.95 -10.86 -11.14
N ASN A 336 -20.58 -9.82 -10.58
CA ASN A 336 -21.39 -9.93 -9.39
C ASN A 336 -22.59 -10.85 -9.65
N ARG A 337 -23.41 -10.66 -10.68
CA ARG A 337 -24.65 -11.46 -10.81
C ARG A 337 -24.45 -12.91 -11.25
N VAL A 338 -23.35 -13.22 -11.93
CA VAL A 338 -23.13 -14.52 -12.58
C VAL A 338 -21.92 -15.25 -12.01
N VAL A 339 -20.75 -14.61 -11.99
CA VAL A 339 -19.49 -15.27 -11.61
C VAL A 339 -19.43 -15.54 -10.10
N GLU A 340 -19.74 -14.55 -9.26
CA GLU A 340 -19.71 -14.74 -7.80
C GLU A 340 -20.65 -15.87 -7.34
N PRO A 341 -21.93 -15.97 -7.77
CA PRO A 341 -22.83 -17.05 -7.34
C PRO A 341 -22.39 -18.42 -7.85
N LEU A 342 -21.96 -18.47 -9.12
CA LEU A 342 -21.50 -19.72 -9.74
C LEU A 342 -20.32 -20.31 -8.95
N LEU A 343 -19.41 -19.44 -8.51
CA LEU A 343 -18.23 -19.81 -7.73
C LEU A 343 -18.47 -19.78 -6.21
N ARG A 344 -19.70 -19.50 -5.75
CA ARG A 344 -20.09 -19.38 -4.33
C ARG A 344 -19.23 -18.38 -3.54
N LEU A 345 -18.89 -17.26 -4.16
CA LEU A 345 -18.06 -16.21 -3.58
C LEU A 345 -18.87 -15.24 -2.72
N HIS A 346 -18.20 -14.54 -1.80
CA HIS A 346 -18.79 -13.39 -1.12
C HIS A 346 -19.15 -12.31 -2.12
N ARG A 347 -20.24 -11.58 -1.85
CA ARG A 347 -20.67 -10.45 -2.66
C ARG A 347 -19.72 -9.28 -2.50
N THR A 348 -19.32 -8.67 -3.61
CA THR A 348 -18.50 -7.44 -3.62
C THR A 348 -19.25 -6.24 -4.19
N VAL A 349 -18.88 -5.06 -3.71
CA VAL A 349 -19.32 -3.77 -4.24
C VAL A 349 -18.12 -3.14 -4.92
N TYR A 350 -18.23 -2.92 -6.22
CA TYR A 350 -17.26 -2.16 -7.00
C TYR A 350 -17.97 -1.01 -7.73
N LYS A 351 -17.49 0.21 -7.52
CA LYS A 351 -17.93 1.38 -8.29
C LYS A 351 -16.71 2.17 -8.74
N GLU A 352 -16.71 2.58 -10.00
CA GLU A 352 -15.66 3.41 -10.59
C GLU A 352 -16.05 4.88 -10.50
N TYR A 353 -15.11 5.77 -10.19
CA TYR A 353 -15.36 7.21 -10.27
C TYR A 353 -15.48 7.65 -11.74
N ALA A 354 -16.41 8.55 -12.04
CA ALA A 354 -16.93 8.78 -13.39
C ALA A 354 -15.88 9.33 -14.37
N ASP A 355 -14.89 10.07 -13.86
CA ASP A 355 -13.76 10.59 -14.64
C ASP A 355 -12.70 9.52 -14.99
N GLY A 356 -12.81 8.31 -14.42
CA GLY A 356 -11.86 7.21 -14.60
C GLY A 356 -10.48 7.44 -13.96
N LYS A 357 -10.29 8.56 -13.25
CA LYS A 357 -9.03 8.98 -12.62
C LYS A 357 -9.12 9.05 -11.09
N GLY A 358 -10.33 9.08 -10.53
CA GLY A 358 -10.57 9.10 -9.09
C GLY A 358 -10.45 7.74 -8.39
N THR A 359 -10.57 7.78 -7.06
CA THR A 359 -10.53 6.59 -6.19
C THR A 359 -11.77 5.71 -6.41
N ASN A 360 -11.55 4.44 -6.73
CA ASN A 360 -12.63 3.47 -6.89
C ASN A 360 -13.11 2.94 -5.54
N ILE A 361 -14.42 2.72 -5.41
CA ILE A 361 -14.99 1.99 -4.27
C ILE A 361 -14.80 0.51 -4.54
N TYR A 362 -14.15 -0.19 -3.63
CA TYR A 362 -14.02 -1.64 -3.70
C TYR A 362 -14.06 -2.26 -2.31
N ARG A 363 -15.17 -2.92 -1.98
CA ARG A 363 -15.41 -3.53 -0.65
C ARG A 363 -16.23 -4.82 -0.73
N TYR A 364 -16.19 -5.61 0.34
CA TYR A 364 -17.21 -6.64 0.55
C TYR A 364 -18.57 -5.99 0.82
N ALA A 365 -19.65 -6.59 0.32
CA ALA A 365 -21.01 -6.09 0.56
C ALA A 365 -21.49 -6.33 1.99
N LYS A 366 -20.91 -7.33 2.68
CA LYS A 366 -21.16 -7.57 4.10
C LYS A 366 -20.12 -6.83 4.96
N PRO A 367 -20.43 -6.55 6.24
CA PRO A 367 -19.44 -6.04 7.19
C PRO A 367 -18.19 -6.93 7.25
N LEU A 368 -17.02 -6.33 7.43
CA LEU A 368 -15.74 -7.06 7.42
C LEU A 368 -15.71 -8.16 8.47
N GLU A 369 -16.32 -7.94 9.63
CA GLU A 369 -16.43 -8.87 10.75
C GLU A 369 -17.24 -10.14 10.44
N SER A 370 -17.98 -10.15 9.34
CA SER A 370 -18.71 -11.32 8.86
C SER A 370 -17.91 -12.14 7.83
N VAL A 371 -16.82 -11.57 7.32
CA VAL A 371 -15.94 -12.18 6.32
C VAL A 371 -14.61 -12.60 6.96
N PHE A 372 -14.11 -11.80 7.91
CA PHE A 372 -12.85 -11.98 8.62
C PHE A 372 -13.08 -12.21 10.11
N ASP A 373 -12.22 -13.04 10.72
CA ASP A 373 -12.19 -13.26 12.16
C ASP A 373 -11.57 -12.06 12.90
N THR A 374 -10.61 -11.39 12.27
CA THR A 374 -9.92 -10.21 12.81
C THR A 374 -9.51 -9.27 11.69
N VAL A 375 -9.69 -7.97 11.92
CA VAL A 375 -9.28 -6.90 11.02
C VAL A 375 -8.32 -5.98 11.76
N PHE A 376 -7.14 -5.80 11.20
CA PHE A 376 -6.15 -4.83 11.66
C PHE A 376 -6.13 -3.64 10.70
N VAL A 377 -6.43 -2.46 11.26
CA VAL A 377 -6.36 -1.19 10.54
C VAL A 377 -5.01 -0.55 10.86
N LEU A 378 -4.14 -0.45 9.86
CA LEU A 378 -2.79 0.08 10.00
C LEU A 378 -2.87 1.60 10.06
N THR A 379 -2.55 2.16 11.22
CA THR A 379 -2.54 3.62 11.44
C THR A 379 -1.12 4.15 11.44
N PRO A 380 -0.89 5.35 10.87
CA PRO A 380 0.41 6.01 11.01
C PRO A 380 0.69 6.33 12.49
N PRO A 381 1.97 6.61 12.84
CA PRO A 381 2.31 7.14 14.14
C PRO A 381 1.72 8.55 14.30
N ASN A 382 0.86 8.75 15.30
CA ASN A 382 0.31 10.07 15.68
C ASN A 382 1.24 10.94 16.53
#